data_AF-A0A948TH45-F1
#
_entry.id   AF-A0A948TH45-F1
#
_cell.length_a   1.000
_cell.length_b   1.000
_cell.length_c   1.000
_cell.angle_alpha   90.00
_cell.angle_beta   90.00
_cell.angle_gamma   90.00
#
_symmetry.space_group_name_H-M   'P 1'
#
loop_
_entity.id
_entity.type
_entity.pdbx_description
1 polymer ?
#
loop_
_entity_poly.entity_id
_entity_poly.type
_entity_poly.pdbx_seq_one_letter_code
_entity_poly.pdbx_strand_id
1 'polypeptide(L)'
;MDPKLEQFKHLLEYFVAHIEYVTNHDTNFVGYNQYIKPHIDAGDFQEKGFGHKAGSSFSKKTIAAWNDFGNGNVVNITVDSRFQGAINRGVFLHWWNGYSVKANWKLDADTREHHVISLIICFKNDSAEKEASLEALGLFDGKEPNDELRKFWAYYESRDDSHTDDKVNEDSGNGALLSEVSDYLLWHNKNLILTGAPGTGKTYLAKQVAEWYACNEDDEPEDFRMAQVQFHPSYDYTDFVEGLRPVSQTNGQIGFERQDGIFKTFCKTALAHPDKLFVFIIDEINRGDINKIFGELFYAIDPSYRGTKGRIRTQYQNLVPADDAFADMGIKLSKSA
;
A
#
# COMPACT_ATOMS: atom_id res chain seq x y z
N MET A 1 -18.21 22.86 -18.01
CA MET A 1 -17.59 21.54 -18.17
C MET A 1 -17.01 21.19 -16.82
N ASP A 2 -17.33 20.02 -16.26
CA ASP A 2 -16.76 19.58 -14.98
C ASP A 2 -15.55 18.69 -15.30
N PRO A 3 -14.30 19.19 -15.11
CA PRO A 3 -13.10 18.45 -15.50
C PRO A 3 -12.99 17.09 -14.81
N LYS A 4 -13.56 16.94 -13.61
CA LYS A 4 -13.55 15.67 -12.87
C LYS A 4 -14.44 14.63 -13.54
N LEU A 5 -15.57 15.05 -14.10
CA LEU A 5 -16.52 14.15 -14.72
C LEU A 5 -16.04 13.65 -16.09
N GLU A 6 -15.35 14.50 -16.86
CA GLU A 6 -14.66 14.08 -18.10
C GLU A 6 -13.54 13.09 -17.80
N GLN A 7 -12.72 13.39 -16.79
CA GLN A 7 -11.68 12.49 -16.30
C GLN A 7 -12.26 11.14 -15.89
N PHE A 8 -13.33 11.12 -15.11
CA PHE A 8 -13.99 9.91 -14.70
C PHE A 8 -14.50 9.11 -15.92
N LYS A 9 -15.09 9.78 -16.91
CA LYS A 9 -15.49 9.15 -18.18
C LYS A 9 -14.32 8.42 -18.84
N HIS A 10 -13.20 9.12 -19.05
CA HIS A 10 -12.01 8.56 -19.68
C HIS A 10 -11.44 7.37 -18.90
N LEU A 11 -11.47 7.42 -17.57
CA LEU A 11 -11.00 6.32 -16.73
C LEU A 11 -11.88 5.07 -16.91
N LEU A 12 -13.21 5.22 -16.94
CA LEU A 12 -14.12 4.10 -17.19
C LEU A 12 -13.97 3.54 -18.60
N GLU A 13 -13.81 4.40 -19.61
CA GLU A 13 -13.58 3.99 -20.99
C GLU A 13 -12.25 3.24 -21.15
N TYR A 14 -11.17 3.72 -20.52
CA TYR A 14 -9.90 3.01 -20.50
C TYR A 14 -10.04 1.64 -19.81
N PHE A 15 -10.70 1.59 -18.65
CA PHE A 15 -10.92 0.35 -17.90
C PHE A 15 -11.63 -0.70 -18.77
N VAL A 16 -12.72 -0.31 -19.43
CA VAL A 16 -13.46 -1.21 -20.33
C VAL A 16 -12.60 -1.62 -21.53
N ALA A 17 -11.94 -0.67 -22.20
CA ALA A 17 -11.11 -0.96 -23.36
C ALA A 17 -9.95 -1.91 -23.04
N HIS A 18 -9.35 -1.76 -21.87
CA HIS A 18 -8.26 -2.60 -21.43
C HIS A 18 -8.73 -4.05 -21.26
N ILE A 19 -9.88 -4.26 -20.62
CA ILE A 19 -10.34 -5.61 -20.36
C ILE A 19 -10.86 -6.26 -21.66
N GLU A 20 -11.55 -5.53 -22.53
CA GLU A 20 -11.96 -6.02 -23.86
C GLU A 20 -10.75 -6.51 -24.68
N TYR A 21 -9.68 -5.71 -24.74
CA TYR A 21 -8.47 -6.08 -25.47
C TYR A 21 -7.74 -7.27 -24.83
N VAL A 22 -7.61 -7.31 -23.51
CA VAL A 22 -6.92 -8.43 -22.82
C VAL A 22 -7.72 -9.74 -22.91
N THR A 23 -9.04 -9.65 -22.98
CA THR A 23 -9.92 -10.82 -23.02
C THR A 23 -10.08 -11.38 -24.44
N ASN A 24 -10.33 -10.51 -25.41
CA ASN A 24 -10.70 -10.92 -26.76
C ASN A 24 -9.58 -10.67 -27.80
N HIS A 25 -8.54 -9.90 -27.44
CA HIS A 25 -7.55 -9.38 -28.38
C HIS A 25 -8.16 -8.61 -29.56
N ASP A 26 -9.36 -8.04 -29.36
CA ASP A 26 -10.06 -7.29 -30.40
C ASP A 26 -9.37 -5.93 -30.62
N THR A 27 -9.03 -5.66 -31.87
CA THR A 27 -8.44 -4.40 -32.31
C THR A 27 -9.43 -3.54 -33.11
N ASN A 28 -10.66 -4.01 -33.30
CA ASN A 28 -11.66 -3.42 -34.20
C ASN A 28 -12.73 -2.61 -33.47
N PHE A 29 -12.46 -2.14 -32.25
CA PHE A 29 -13.36 -1.25 -31.52
C PHE A 29 -12.71 0.11 -31.21
N VAL A 30 -13.55 1.12 -31.02
CA VAL A 30 -13.11 2.51 -30.80
C VAL A 30 -12.21 2.64 -29.56
N GLY A 31 -12.52 1.90 -28.50
CA GLY A 31 -11.74 1.91 -27.27
C GLY A 31 -10.31 1.40 -27.47
N TYR A 32 -10.09 0.40 -28.33
CA TYR A 32 -8.72 -0.05 -28.67
C TYR A 32 -7.90 1.10 -29.27
N ASN A 33 -8.44 1.76 -30.30
CA ASN A 33 -7.71 2.81 -31.00
C ASN A 33 -7.44 4.02 -30.12
N GLN A 34 -8.38 4.38 -29.25
CA GLN A 34 -8.29 5.56 -28.39
C GLN A 34 -7.41 5.31 -27.16
N TYR A 35 -7.52 4.14 -26.53
CA TYR A 35 -6.97 3.90 -25.20
C TYR A 35 -5.87 2.84 -25.14
N ILE A 36 -5.78 1.92 -26.09
CA ILE A 36 -4.87 0.76 -26.00
C ILE A 36 -3.73 0.88 -27.00
N LYS A 37 -4.04 1.15 -28.27
CA LYS A 37 -3.08 1.27 -29.36
C LYS A 37 -1.93 2.24 -29.05
N PRO A 38 -2.16 3.44 -28.46
CA PRO A 38 -1.07 4.36 -28.15
C PRO A 38 -0.02 3.76 -27.21
N HIS A 39 -0.45 2.94 -26.24
CA HIS A 39 0.43 2.28 -25.28
C HIS A 39 1.18 1.09 -25.90
N ILE A 40 0.53 0.36 -26.82
CA ILE A 40 1.18 -0.73 -27.55
C ILE A 40 2.28 -0.15 -28.45
N ASP A 41 1.97 0.90 -29.20
CA ASP A 41 2.93 1.58 -30.09
C ASP A 41 4.12 2.15 -29.30
N ALA A 42 3.89 2.65 -28.09
CA ALA A 42 4.93 3.16 -27.19
C ALA A 42 5.74 2.05 -26.48
N GLY A 43 5.31 0.79 -26.57
CA GLY A 43 5.95 -0.34 -25.88
C GLY A 43 5.76 -0.34 -24.36
N ASP A 44 4.76 0.39 -23.84
CA ASP A 44 4.46 0.49 -22.42
C ASP A 44 3.11 -0.15 -22.03
N PHE A 45 2.40 -0.74 -22.99
CA PHE A 45 1.20 -1.53 -22.74
C PHE A 45 1.53 -2.78 -21.91
N GLN A 46 0.61 -3.13 -21.01
CA GLN A 46 0.75 -4.25 -20.08
C GLN A 46 -0.59 -4.96 -19.98
N GLU A 47 -0.63 -6.25 -20.31
CA GLU A 47 -1.86 -7.07 -20.30
C GLU A 47 -2.39 -7.38 -18.89
N LYS A 48 -1.55 -7.21 -17.87
CA LYS A 48 -1.90 -7.54 -16.48
C LYS A 48 -1.59 -6.35 -15.60
N GLY A 49 -2.60 -5.93 -14.85
CA GLY A 49 -2.43 -5.04 -13.72
C GLY A 49 -2.52 -5.80 -12.40
N PHE A 50 -1.43 -5.78 -11.62
CA PHE A 50 -1.43 -6.25 -10.24
C PHE A 50 -0.87 -5.13 -9.35
N GLY A 51 -1.75 -4.25 -8.90
CA GLY A 51 -1.44 -3.24 -7.89
C GLY A 51 -1.43 -3.79 -6.46
N HIS A 52 -0.80 -4.95 -6.19
CA HIS A 52 -0.47 -5.32 -4.80
C HIS A 52 0.74 -6.25 -4.61
N LYS A 53 1.68 -6.32 -5.56
CA LYS A 53 3.01 -6.88 -5.27
C LYS A 53 4.09 -5.82 -5.46
N ALA A 54 4.55 -5.29 -4.33
CA ALA A 54 5.73 -4.43 -4.26
C ALA A 54 6.90 -5.12 -4.97
N GLY A 55 7.36 -4.53 -6.07
CA GLY A 55 8.53 -5.02 -6.82
C GLY A 55 8.29 -5.34 -8.30
N SER A 56 7.05 -5.38 -8.79
CA SER A 56 6.83 -5.42 -10.24
C SER A 56 7.05 -4.02 -10.84
N SER A 57 7.82 -3.92 -11.92
CA SER A 57 8.08 -2.68 -12.68
C SER A 57 6.81 -2.00 -13.22
N PHE A 58 5.64 -2.62 -13.02
CA PHE A 58 4.30 -2.19 -13.40
C PHE A 58 3.85 -0.91 -12.66
N SER A 59 4.24 -0.71 -11.39
CA SER A 59 3.63 0.35 -10.55
C SER A 59 4.09 1.79 -10.84
N LYS A 60 5.11 1.99 -11.68
CA LYS A 60 5.78 3.30 -11.78
C LYS A 60 5.68 4.02 -13.12
N LYS A 61 5.30 3.35 -14.22
CA LYS A 61 5.30 3.98 -15.55
C LYS A 61 3.91 4.12 -16.18
N THR A 62 3.04 3.12 -16.07
CA THR A 62 1.68 3.18 -16.67
C THR A 62 0.65 3.79 -15.70
N ILE A 63 0.88 3.67 -14.38
CA ILE A 63 -0.04 4.11 -13.31
C ILE A 63 0.12 5.59 -12.92
N ALA A 64 1.28 6.20 -13.17
CA ALA A 64 1.55 7.58 -12.75
C ALA A 64 0.61 8.61 -13.41
N ALA A 65 0.14 8.33 -14.63
CA ALA A 65 -0.85 9.16 -15.32
C ALA A 65 -2.28 8.96 -14.80
N TRP A 66 -2.56 7.87 -14.08
CA TRP A 66 -3.91 7.53 -13.62
C TRP A 66 -4.25 8.11 -12.25
N ASN A 67 -3.24 8.48 -11.47
CA ASN A 67 -3.39 9.22 -10.22
C ASN A 67 -3.95 10.64 -10.42
N ASP A 68 -3.94 11.15 -11.66
CA ASP A 68 -4.44 12.48 -12.02
C ASP A 68 -5.95 12.51 -12.34
N PHE A 69 -6.67 11.38 -12.25
CA PHE A 69 -8.12 11.31 -12.47
C PHE A 69 -8.89 11.40 -11.13
N GLY A 70 -9.63 12.50 -10.95
CA GLY A 70 -10.77 12.72 -10.02
C GLY A 70 -10.77 12.11 -8.59
N ASN A 71 -10.70 13.00 -7.58
CA ASN A 71 -10.87 12.79 -6.12
C ASN A 71 -9.83 11.95 -5.36
N GLY A 72 -8.73 11.57 -6.00
CA GLY A 72 -7.54 11.13 -5.28
C GLY A 72 -7.49 9.63 -5.08
N ASN A 73 -6.49 9.06 -5.75
CA ASN A 73 -5.94 7.74 -5.52
C ASN A 73 -6.91 6.60 -5.93
N VAL A 74 -6.81 6.20 -7.20
CA VAL A 74 -7.14 4.83 -7.61
C VAL A 74 -6.05 3.92 -7.03
N VAL A 75 -6.42 2.88 -6.28
CA VAL A 75 -5.49 1.89 -5.70
C VAL A 75 -4.96 0.96 -6.78
N ASN A 76 -5.85 0.43 -7.62
CA ASN A 76 -5.51 -0.68 -8.51
C ASN A 76 -6.54 -0.85 -9.65
N ILE A 77 -6.05 -1.21 -10.83
CA ILE A 77 -6.82 -1.81 -11.92
C ILE A 77 -6.34 -3.25 -12.04
N THR A 78 -7.19 -4.20 -11.66
CA THR A 78 -6.86 -5.62 -11.80
C THR A 78 -7.56 -6.16 -13.05
N VAL A 79 -6.79 -6.80 -13.93
CA VAL A 79 -7.28 -7.53 -15.11
C VAL A 79 -6.50 -8.84 -15.17
N ASP A 80 -7.10 -9.95 -14.75
CA ASP A 80 -6.47 -11.29 -14.80
C ASP A 80 -7.20 -12.21 -15.78
N SER A 81 -6.58 -12.47 -16.92
CA SER A 81 -7.07 -13.40 -17.94
C SER A 81 -6.87 -14.88 -17.58
N ARG A 82 -6.25 -15.22 -16.44
CA ARG A 82 -5.91 -16.60 -16.06
C ARG A 82 -7.04 -17.42 -15.43
N PHE A 83 -8.21 -16.84 -15.17
CA PHE A 83 -9.35 -17.60 -14.67
C PHE A 83 -10.27 -18.03 -15.81
N GLN A 84 -9.78 -18.97 -16.63
CA GLN A 84 -10.63 -19.75 -17.54
C GLN A 84 -11.71 -20.46 -16.72
N GLY A 85 -12.90 -19.86 -16.67
CA GLY A 85 -14.11 -20.42 -16.07
C GLY A 85 -14.82 -19.56 -15.03
N ALA A 86 -14.21 -18.50 -14.48
CA ALA A 86 -14.86 -17.62 -13.50
C ALA A 86 -14.47 -16.15 -13.73
N ILE A 87 -15.15 -15.51 -14.68
CA ILE A 87 -14.89 -14.15 -15.20
C ILE A 87 -15.11 -13.05 -14.14
N ASN A 88 -15.57 -13.40 -12.94
CA ASN A 88 -15.89 -12.45 -11.87
C ASN A 88 -14.83 -12.33 -10.76
N ARG A 89 -13.77 -13.16 -10.73
CA ARG A 89 -12.77 -13.09 -9.66
C ARG A 89 -11.60 -12.21 -10.07
N GLY A 90 -11.65 -10.95 -9.63
CA GLY A 90 -10.47 -10.07 -9.64
C GLY A 90 -10.40 -9.06 -10.79
N VAL A 91 -11.51 -8.70 -11.45
CA VAL A 91 -11.53 -7.61 -12.44
C VAL A 91 -12.26 -6.39 -11.87
N PHE A 92 -11.50 -5.37 -11.48
CA PHE A 92 -12.05 -4.17 -10.87
C PHE A 92 -11.12 -2.97 -10.97
N LEU A 93 -11.73 -1.78 -10.96
CA LEU A 93 -11.10 -0.48 -10.71
C LEU A 93 -11.41 -0.10 -9.26
N HIS A 94 -10.39 0.03 -8.40
CA HIS A 94 -10.56 0.20 -6.95
C HIS A 94 -10.01 1.54 -6.46
N TRP A 95 -10.74 2.24 -5.58
CA TRP A 95 -10.35 3.49 -4.94
C TRP A 95 -9.99 3.28 -3.47
N TRP A 96 -9.19 4.17 -2.89
CA TRP A 96 -8.69 4.01 -1.52
C TRP A 96 -9.80 4.06 -0.47
N ASN A 97 -10.94 4.69 -0.79
CA ASN A 97 -12.13 4.75 0.06
C ASN A 97 -12.96 3.44 0.07
N GLY A 98 -12.43 2.32 -0.43
CA GLY A 98 -13.08 1.00 -0.38
C GLY A 98 -14.17 0.76 -1.45
N TYR A 99 -14.37 1.72 -2.35
CA TYR A 99 -15.24 1.57 -3.51
C TYR A 99 -14.51 0.92 -4.67
N SER A 100 -15.25 0.12 -5.43
CA SER A 100 -14.79 -0.50 -6.67
C SER A 100 -15.83 -0.37 -7.76
N VAL A 101 -15.35 -0.17 -8.99
CA VAL A 101 -16.12 -0.40 -10.21
C VAL A 101 -15.77 -1.77 -10.73
N LYS A 102 -16.77 -2.64 -10.83
CA LYS A 102 -16.68 -3.95 -11.46
C LYS A 102 -17.32 -3.90 -12.84
N ALA A 103 -16.76 -4.66 -13.76
CA ALA A 103 -17.37 -4.86 -15.06
C ALA A 103 -18.29 -6.10 -15.01
N ASN A 104 -19.50 -5.96 -15.53
CA ASN A 104 -20.43 -7.05 -15.78
C ASN A 104 -20.37 -7.42 -17.26
N TRP A 105 -20.33 -8.72 -17.54
CA TRP A 105 -19.94 -9.27 -18.84
C TRP A 105 -20.98 -10.22 -19.38
N LYS A 106 -21.08 -10.29 -20.70
CA LYS A 106 -21.94 -11.25 -21.39
C LYS A 106 -21.15 -12.02 -22.44
N LEU A 107 -21.38 -13.32 -22.50
CA LEU A 107 -20.90 -14.17 -23.59
C LEU A 107 -21.74 -13.90 -24.84
N ASP A 108 -21.07 -13.52 -25.93
CA ASP A 108 -21.66 -13.52 -27.25
C ASP A 108 -21.80 -14.97 -27.75
N ALA A 109 -23.02 -15.35 -28.15
CA ALA A 109 -23.31 -16.73 -28.53
C ALA A 109 -22.69 -17.12 -29.88
N ASP A 110 -22.44 -16.14 -30.76
CA ASP A 110 -21.98 -16.35 -32.13
C ASP A 110 -20.45 -16.35 -32.18
N THR A 111 -19.80 -15.36 -31.54
CA THR A 111 -18.33 -15.24 -31.54
C THR A 111 -17.67 -16.04 -30.42
N ARG A 112 -18.42 -16.40 -29.37
CA ARG A 112 -17.93 -16.95 -28.10
C ARG A 112 -16.97 -16.02 -27.35
N GLU A 113 -17.05 -14.72 -27.62
CA GLU A 113 -16.28 -13.68 -26.93
C GLU A 113 -17.06 -13.11 -25.75
N HIS A 114 -16.35 -12.56 -24.77
CA HIS A 114 -16.96 -11.94 -23.61
C HIS A 114 -16.87 -10.43 -23.71
N HIS A 115 -18.01 -9.74 -23.65
CA HIS A 115 -18.06 -8.29 -23.73
C HIS A 115 -18.62 -7.66 -22.46
N VAL A 116 -18.06 -6.52 -22.08
CA VAL A 116 -18.61 -5.68 -21.00
C VAL A 116 -19.95 -5.11 -21.46
N ILE A 117 -20.97 -5.30 -20.65
CA ILE A 117 -22.31 -4.75 -20.90
C ILE A 117 -22.65 -3.61 -19.95
N SER A 118 -22.09 -3.63 -18.75
CA SER A 118 -22.37 -2.64 -17.71
C SER A 118 -21.26 -2.56 -16.67
N LEU A 119 -21.26 -1.47 -15.93
CA LEU A 119 -20.36 -1.19 -14.82
C LEU A 119 -21.16 -1.08 -13.54
N ILE A 120 -20.61 -1.62 -12.45
CA ILE A 120 -21.24 -1.68 -11.13
C ILE A 120 -20.33 -1.01 -10.12
N ILE A 121 -20.80 0.06 -9.47
CA ILE A 121 -20.15 0.59 -8.26
C ILE A 121 -20.60 -0.24 -7.06
N CYS A 122 -19.65 -0.79 -6.31
CA CYS A 122 -19.86 -1.51 -5.07
C CYS A 122 -18.84 -1.12 -3.99
N PHE A 123 -19.24 -1.21 -2.72
CA PHE A 123 -18.37 -1.05 -1.55
C PHE A 123 -18.11 -2.42 -0.90
N LYS A 124 -16.90 -2.74 -0.44
CA LYS A 124 -16.51 -3.97 0.32
C LYS A 124 -17.56 -5.11 0.33
N ASN A 125 -17.69 -5.84 -0.78
CA ASN A 125 -18.60 -7.00 -0.96
C ASN A 125 -20.10 -6.77 -0.62
N ASP A 126 -20.54 -5.52 -0.50
CA ASP A 126 -21.91 -5.16 -0.12
C ASP A 126 -22.89 -5.23 -1.31
N SER A 127 -24.16 -5.46 -1.00
CA SER A 127 -25.25 -5.77 -1.94
C SER A 127 -25.90 -4.52 -2.57
N ALA A 128 -25.58 -3.33 -2.06
CA ALA A 128 -26.12 -2.07 -2.58
C ALA A 128 -25.32 -1.62 -3.81
N GLU A 129 -25.79 -2.05 -4.98
CA GLU A 129 -25.11 -1.90 -6.26
C GLU A 129 -25.74 -0.77 -7.10
N LYS A 130 -24.92 0.14 -7.63
CA LYS A 130 -25.33 1.02 -8.73
C LYS A 130 -24.74 0.47 -10.02
N GLU A 131 -25.59 -0.16 -10.81
CA GLU A 131 -25.26 -0.65 -12.15
C GLU A 131 -25.74 0.33 -13.23
N ALA A 132 -24.93 0.51 -14.27
CA ALA A 132 -25.31 1.23 -15.48
C ALA A 132 -24.66 0.60 -16.71
N SER A 133 -25.39 0.50 -17.82
CA SER A 133 -24.83 0.00 -19.08
C SER A 133 -23.84 0.99 -19.68
N LEU A 134 -22.93 0.48 -20.53
CA LEU A 134 -21.97 1.34 -21.25
C LEU A 134 -22.67 2.42 -22.07
N GLU A 135 -23.77 2.07 -22.74
CA GLU A 135 -24.60 2.99 -23.52
C GLU A 135 -25.26 4.06 -22.63
N ALA A 136 -25.82 3.66 -21.48
CA ALA A 136 -26.44 4.61 -20.55
C ALA A 136 -25.41 5.63 -20.03
N LEU A 137 -24.21 5.16 -19.68
CA LEU A 137 -23.09 6.01 -19.26
C LEU A 137 -22.50 6.85 -20.41
N GLY A 138 -22.91 6.61 -21.66
CA GLY A 138 -22.37 7.29 -22.83
C GLY A 138 -20.89 6.99 -23.05
N LEU A 139 -20.42 5.81 -22.65
CA LEU A 139 -19.01 5.45 -22.86
C LEU A 139 -18.77 5.18 -24.36
N PHE A 140 -17.64 5.68 -24.87
CA PHE A 140 -17.19 5.55 -26.25
C PHE A 140 -18.06 6.25 -27.31
N ASP A 141 -18.97 7.13 -26.90
CA ASP A 141 -19.86 7.85 -27.83
C ASP A 141 -19.23 9.13 -28.43
N GLY A 142 -18.03 9.51 -27.97
CA GLY A 142 -17.32 10.72 -28.38
C GLY A 142 -17.99 12.03 -27.96
N LYS A 143 -18.97 11.98 -27.05
CA LYS A 143 -19.70 13.14 -26.55
C LYS A 143 -19.26 13.50 -25.13
N GLU A 144 -19.71 14.67 -24.69
CA GLU A 144 -19.57 15.12 -23.31
C GLU A 144 -20.22 14.16 -22.29
N PRO A 145 -19.77 14.16 -21.03
CA PRO A 145 -20.44 13.46 -19.94
C PRO A 145 -21.94 13.76 -19.87
N ASN A 146 -22.75 12.70 -19.96
CA ASN A 146 -24.20 12.80 -19.93
C ASN A 146 -24.75 12.78 -18.48
N ASP A 147 -26.06 12.95 -18.34
CA ASP A 147 -26.70 12.99 -17.02
C ASP A 147 -26.64 11.66 -16.28
N GLU A 148 -26.61 10.53 -16.97
CA GLU A 148 -26.47 9.21 -16.33
C GLU A 148 -25.07 9.00 -15.77
N LEU A 149 -24.03 9.37 -16.50
CA LEU A 149 -22.66 9.37 -15.99
C LEU A 149 -22.53 10.32 -14.80
N ARG A 150 -23.17 11.50 -14.85
CA ARG A 150 -23.21 12.43 -13.71
C ARG A 150 -23.90 11.80 -12.49
N LYS A 151 -25.00 11.07 -12.66
CA LYS A 151 -25.67 10.35 -11.56
C LYS A 151 -24.80 9.21 -11.04
N PHE A 152 -24.09 8.51 -11.92
CA PHE A 152 -23.18 7.42 -11.56
C PHE A 152 -21.99 7.95 -10.75
N TRP A 153 -21.41 9.06 -11.18
CA TRP A 153 -20.37 9.79 -10.46
C TRP A 153 -20.89 10.39 -9.14
N ALA A 154 -22.05 11.05 -9.14
CA ALA A 154 -22.65 11.60 -7.93
C ALA A 154 -23.02 10.51 -6.93
N TYR A 155 -23.39 9.31 -7.38
CA TYR A 155 -23.58 8.15 -6.50
C TYR A 155 -22.27 7.78 -5.80
N TYR A 156 -21.16 7.74 -6.54
CA TYR A 156 -19.83 7.57 -5.97
C TYR A 156 -19.46 8.69 -4.98
N GLU A 157 -19.56 9.96 -5.39
CA GLU A 157 -19.21 11.13 -4.54
C GLU A 157 -20.11 11.26 -3.31
N SER A 158 -21.40 10.97 -3.43
CA SER A 158 -22.35 11.06 -2.30
C SER A 158 -22.00 10.10 -1.17
N ARG A 159 -21.20 9.07 -1.47
CA ARG A 159 -20.69 8.13 -0.47
C ARG A 159 -19.27 8.42 0.00
N ASP A 160 -18.57 9.34 -0.68
CA ASP A 160 -17.30 9.93 -0.22
C ASP A 160 -17.55 10.86 0.98
N ASP A 161 -18.75 11.45 1.08
CA ASP A 161 -19.17 12.36 2.16
C ASP A 161 -20.01 11.67 3.28
N SER A 162 -20.46 10.43 3.10
CA SER A 162 -21.40 9.75 4.02
C SER A 162 -20.77 8.68 4.92
N HIS A 163 -19.45 8.63 5.03
CA HIS A 163 -18.74 7.78 5.99
C HIS A 163 -17.87 8.57 6.99
N THR A 164 -18.13 9.87 7.12
CA THR A 164 -17.49 10.72 8.12
C THR A 164 -18.30 11.04 9.37
N ASP A 165 -19.57 10.63 9.52
CA ASP A 165 -20.25 10.74 10.84
C ASP A 165 -21.39 9.71 11.07
N ASP A 166 -21.32 9.08 12.25
CA ASP A 166 -22.38 8.45 13.06
C ASP A 166 -23.11 7.19 12.57
N LYS A 167 -22.54 6.04 12.93
CA LYS A 167 -23.09 5.20 14.01
C LYS A 167 -21.96 4.55 14.80
N VAL A 168 -21.67 5.14 15.95
CA VAL A 168 -21.00 4.48 17.07
C VAL A 168 -21.79 3.23 17.44
N ASN A 169 -21.35 2.07 16.93
CA ASN A 169 -21.47 0.83 17.66
C ASN A 169 -20.18 0.67 18.45
N GLU A 170 -20.34 0.71 19.76
CA GLU A 170 -19.34 1.04 20.78
C GLU A 170 -18.23 0.00 21.00
N ASP A 171 -17.94 -0.89 20.04
CA ASP A 171 -16.92 -1.92 20.28
C ASP A 171 -16.10 -2.42 19.08
N SER A 172 -16.23 -1.88 17.86
CA SER A 172 -15.39 -2.35 16.73
C SER A 172 -15.13 -1.37 15.58
N GLY A 173 -15.70 -0.15 15.59
CA GLY A 173 -15.71 0.75 14.41
C GLY A 173 -14.54 1.72 14.26
N ASN A 174 -13.97 2.22 15.37
CA ASN A 174 -12.87 3.21 15.30
C ASN A 174 -11.54 2.63 14.81
N GLY A 175 -11.33 1.32 14.95
CA GLY A 175 -10.10 0.66 14.53
C GLY A 175 -9.92 0.64 13.01
N ALA A 176 -11.01 0.50 12.24
CA ALA A 176 -10.97 0.34 10.78
C ALA A 176 -10.62 1.64 10.03
N LEU A 177 -11.24 2.77 10.39
CA LEU A 177 -10.95 4.06 9.75
C LEU A 177 -9.56 4.58 10.14
N LEU A 178 -9.19 4.43 11.42
CA LEU A 178 -7.86 4.81 11.90
C LEU A 178 -6.77 3.89 11.38
N SER A 179 -7.05 2.59 11.15
CA SER A 179 -6.10 1.72 10.43
C SER A 179 -5.97 2.19 8.98
N GLU A 180 -7.06 2.36 8.22
CA GLU A 180 -6.97 2.78 6.81
C GLU A 180 -6.21 4.11 6.60
N VAL A 181 -6.43 5.12 7.45
CA VAL A 181 -5.68 6.39 7.40
C VAL A 181 -4.23 6.20 7.86
N SER A 182 -4.00 5.42 8.91
CA SER A 182 -2.65 5.10 9.38
C SER A 182 -1.89 4.26 8.34
N ASP A 183 -2.58 3.43 7.57
CA ASP A 183 -2.03 2.58 6.53
C ASP A 183 -1.60 3.43 5.34
N TYR A 184 -2.45 4.35 4.89
CA TYR A 184 -2.05 5.32 3.85
C TYR A 184 -0.79 6.10 4.27
N LEU A 185 -0.81 6.65 5.48
CA LEU A 185 0.29 7.49 5.98
C LEU A 185 1.55 6.68 6.22
N LEU A 186 1.45 5.49 6.81
CA LEU A 186 2.59 4.65 7.11
C LEU A 186 3.16 4.03 5.83
N TRP A 187 2.32 3.67 4.85
CA TRP A 187 2.81 3.15 3.58
C TRP A 187 3.65 4.16 2.80
N HIS A 188 3.24 5.44 2.78
CA HIS A 188 3.94 6.49 2.05
C HIS A 188 5.11 7.09 2.82
N ASN A 189 4.91 7.38 4.11
CA ASN A 189 5.91 8.08 4.92
C ASN A 189 6.85 7.14 5.67
N LYS A 190 6.49 5.85 5.77
CA LYS A 190 7.20 4.77 6.50
C LYS A 190 7.45 5.04 7.99
N ASN A 191 6.99 6.17 8.49
CA ASN A 191 7.10 6.64 9.85
C ASN A 191 5.81 7.42 10.17
N LEU A 192 5.16 7.11 11.28
CA LEU A 192 3.93 7.78 11.72
C LEU A 192 4.06 8.12 13.21
N ILE A 193 3.75 9.37 13.56
CA ILE A 193 3.71 9.82 14.96
C ILE A 193 2.25 10.06 15.35
N LEU A 194 1.73 9.22 16.24
CA LEU A 194 0.44 9.42 16.86
C LEU A 194 0.58 10.44 18.01
N THR A 195 -0.08 11.59 17.89
CA THR A 195 -0.07 12.64 18.92
C THR A 195 -1.45 12.78 19.58
N GLY A 196 -1.51 13.34 20.79
CA GLY A 196 -2.76 13.52 21.52
C GLY A 196 -2.59 13.38 23.03
N ALA A 197 -3.61 13.74 23.80
CA ALA A 197 -3.59 13.72 25.25
C ALA A 197 -3.27 12.31 25.83
N PRO A 198 -2.66 12.20 27.01
CA PRO A 198 -2.49 10.91 27.69
C PRO A 198 -3.84 10.18 27.85
N GLY A 199 -3.83 8.85 27.71
CA GLY A 199 -5.04 8.03 27.87
C GLY A 199 -5.97 7.96 26.64
N THR A 200 -5.66 8.61 25.52
CA THR A 200 -6.49 8.57 24.29
C THR A 200 -6.26 7.34 23.39
N GLY A 201 -5.71 6.24 23.94
CA GLY A 201 -5.58 4.98 23.19
C GLY A 201 -4.50 4.93 22.09
N LYS A 202 -3.55 5.88 22.04
CA LYS A 202 -2.49 5.92 21.00
C LYS A 202 -1.68 4.62 20.91
N THR A 203 -1.21 4.11 22.04
CA THR A 203 -0.45 2.85 22.11
C THR A 203 -1.31 1.67 21.64
N TYR A 204 -2.60 1.67 21.99
CA TYR A 204 -3.54 0.64 21.56
C TYR A 204 -3.77 0.68 20.04
N LEU A 205 -3.91 1.88 19.46
CA LEU A 205 -4.03 2.05 18.02
C LEU A 205 -2.75 1.63 17.27
N ALA A 206 -1.57 2.04 17.76
CA ALA A 206 -0.30 1.66 17.14
C ALA A 206 -0.12 0.14 17.06
N LYS A 207 -0.57 -0.59 18.09
CA LYS A 207 -0.55 -2.06 18.11
C LYS A 207 -1.48 -2.66 17.07
N GLN A 208 -2.73 -2.19 16.99
CA GLN A 208 -3.68 -2.68 15.99
C GLN A 208 -3.18 -2.45 14.55
N VAL A 209 -2.62 -1.27 14.26
CA VAL A 209 -2.03 -0.98 12.95
C VAL A 209 -0.84 -1.91 12.66
N ALA A 210 0.02 -2.13 13.66
CA ALA A 210 1.15 -3.03 13.51
C ALA A 210 0.72 -4.49 13.28
N GLU A 211 -0.29 -4.97 14.02
CA GLU A 211 -0.87 -6.31 13.84
C GLU A 211 -1.48 -6.46 12.44
N TRP A 212 -2.19 -5.44 11.95
CA TRP A 212 -2.74 -5.47 10.60
C TRP A 212 -1.67 -5.59 9.51
N TYR A 213 -0.57 -4.85 9.64
CA TYR A 213 0.56 -4.91 8.71
C TYR A 213 1.40 -6.18 8.82
N ALA A 214 1.58 -6.66 10.04
CA ALA A 214 2.41 -7.81 10.32
C ALA A 214 1.64 -9.11 10.10
N CYS A 215 0.32 -9.16 10.22
CA CYS A 215 -0.47 -10.38 10.14
C CYS A 215 -1.40 -10.33 8.92
N ASN A 216 -0.94 -10.80 7.76
CA ASN A 216 -1.83 -11.05 6.62
C ASN A 216 -2.76 -12.24 6.92
N GLU A 217 -3.98 -12.24 6.36
CA GLU A 217 -5.04 -13.26 6.58
C GLU A 217 -4.61 -14.71 6.28
N ASP A 218 -3.55 -14.93 5.48
CA ASP A 218 -3.06 -16.24 5.05
C ASP A 218 -1.80 -16.74 5.79
N ASP A 219 -1.17 -15.91 6.64
CA ASP A 219 0.02 -16.29 7.42
C ASP A 219 -0.33 -16.39 8.91
N GLU A 220 0.20 -17.38 9.64
CA GLU A 220 0.12 -17.33 11.11
C GLU A 220 0.80 -16.04 11.63
N PRO A 221 0.29 -15.42 12.71
CA PRO A 221 0.89 -14.25 13.32
C PRO A 221 2.29 -14.58 13.85
N GLU A 222 3.30 -14.38 13.01
CA GLU A 222 4.69 -14.50 13.35
C GLU A 222 5.14 -13.29 14.21
N ASP A 223 5.27 -13.51 15.53
CA ASP A 223 5.68 -12.53 16.53
C ASP A 223 6.94 -11.72 16.15
N PHE A 224 7.82 -12.24 15.31
CA PHE A 224 9.08 -11.58 14.94
C PHE A 224 8.91 -10.39 13.98
N ARG A 225 7.73 -10.20 13.38
CA ARG A 225 7.45 -9.10 12.44
C ARG A 225 7.13 -7.78 13.15
N MET A 226 6.88 -7.82 14.45
CA MET A 226 6.60 -6.66 15.28
C MET A 226 7.62 -6.53 16.41
N ALA A 227 8.00 -5.29 16.73
CA ALA A 227 8.73 -5.00 17.95
C ALA A 227 8.21 -3.70 18.57
N GLN A 228 8.27 -3.62 19.89
CA GLN A 228 7.85 -2.44 20.64
C GLN A 228 8.90 -2.05 21.68
N VAL A 229 9.15 -0.75 21.78
CA VAL A 229 9.92 -0.13 22.86
C VAL A 229 9.16 1.06 23.44
N GLN A 230 9.52 1.47 24.65
CA GLN A 230 9.07 2.73 25.24
C GLN A 230 10.29 3.57 25.60
N PHE A 231 10.35 4.81 25.11
CA PHE A 231 11.45 5.70 25.43
C PHE A 231 11.31 6.30 26.84
N HIS A 232 12.45 6.42 27.51
CA HIS A 232 12.60 7.12 28.78
C HIS A 232 13.80 8.08 28.72
N PRO A 233 13.89 9.09 29.62
CA PRO A 233 14.96 10.09 29.55
C PRO A 233 16.39 9.55 29.56
N SER A 234 16.60 8.39 30.19
CA SER A 234 17.90 7.71 30.21
C SER A 234 18.16 6.74 29.05
N TYR A 235 17.23 6.60 28.09
CA TYR A 235 17.34 5.64 26.99
C TYR A 235 18.30 6.21 25.97
N ASP A 236 19.25 5.40 25.48
CA ASP A 236 20.28 5.91 24.57
C ASP A 236 20.64 4.97 23.42
N TYR A 237 21.60 5.41 22.60
CA TYR A 237 22.11 4.68 21.45
C TYR A 237 22.56 3.25 21.78
N THR A 238 23.14 3.03 22.97
CA THR A 238 23.66 1.73 23.36
C THR A 238 22.57 0.70 23.63
N ASP A 239 21.37 1.17 23.99
CA ASP A 239 20.18 0.34 24.19
C ASP A 239 19.46 0.08 22.87
N PHE A 240 19.41 1.10 22.00
CA PHE A 240 18.58 1.09 20.80
C PHE A 240 19.27 0.50 19.57
N VAL A 241 20.52 0.92 19.31
CA VAL A 241 21.25 0.61 18.08
C VAL A 241 22.35 -0.40 18.33
N GLU A 242 23.32 -0.08 19.18
CA GLU A 242 24.38 -1.02 19.60
C GLU A 242 25.29 -0.40 20.67
N GLY A 243 25.88 -1.26 21.51
CA GLY A 243 26.82 -0.83 22.53
C GLY A 243 27.76 -1.92 22.99
N LEU A 244 28.82 -1.52 23.69
CA LEU A 244 29.70 -2.45 24.39
C LEU A 244 29.08 -2.85 25.72
N ARG A 245 28.87 -4.14 25.93
CA ARG A 245 28.34 -4.71 27.17
C ARG A 245 29.41 -5.59 27.84
N PRO A 246 29.50 -5.57 29.17
CA PRO A 246 30.44 -6.43 29.88
C PRO A 246 30.02 -7.90 29.74
N VAL A 247 30.98 -8.76 29.46
CA VAL A 247 30.80 -10.22 29.39
C VAL A 247 31.78 -10.93 30.30
N SER A 248 31.30 -11.95 31.02
CA SER A 248 32.14 -12.76 31.89
C SER A 248 33.02 -13.68 31.04
N GLN A 249 34.34 -13.54 31.16
CA GLN A 249 35.27 -14.49 30.55
C GLN A 249 35.53 -15.68 31.48
N THR A 250 35.92 -16.82 30.90
CA THR A 250 36.19 -18.09 31.59
C THR A 250 37.25 -18.03 32.68
N ASN A 251 38.03 -16.96 32.74
CA ASN A 251 39.10 -16.71 33.71
C ASN A 251 38.72 -15.73 34.83
N GLY A 252 37.45 -15.32 34.94
CA GLY A 252 36.98 -14.34 35.94
C GLY A 252 37.32 -12.88 35.61
N GLN A 253 37.83 -12.59 34.41
CA GLN A 253 37.99 -11.22 33.92
C GLN A 253 36.70 -10.72 33.26
N ILE A 254 36.45 -9.41 33.35
CA ILE A 254 35.34 -8.75 32.65
C ILE A 254 35.88 -8.30 31.29
N GLY A 255 35.39 -8.91 30.22
CA GLY A 255 35.60 -8.43 28.85
C GLY A 255 34.45 -7.51 28.42
N PHE A 256 34.59 -6.87 27.26
CA PHE A 256 33.51 -6.14 26.61
C PHE A 256 33.23 -6.73 25.23
N GLU A 257 31.96 -6.91 24.92
CA GLU A 257 31.48 -7.37 23.63
C GLU A 257 30.50 -6.35 23.05
N ARG A 258 30.56 -6.15 21.74
CA ARG A 258 29.58 -5.33 21.02
C ARG A 258 28.29 -6.12 20.87
N GLN A 259 27.20 -5.60 21.42
CA GLN A 259 25.87 -6.19 21.29
C GLN A 259 24.98 -5.28 20.43
N ASP A 260 24.17 -5.88 19.57
CA ASP A 260 23.13 -5.17 18.83
C ASP A 260 22.03 -4.71 19.79
N GLY A 261 21.61 -3.46 19.63
CA GLY A 261 20.40 -2.95 20.27
C GLY A 261 19.14 -3.50 19.60
N ILE A 262 18.00 -3.26 20.24
CA ILE A 262 16.71 -3.82 19.81
C ILE A 262 16.32 -3.41 18.38
N PHE A 263 16.58 -2.16 17.99
CA PHE A 263 16.24 -1.68 16.65
C PHE A 263 17.14 -2.29 15.57
N LYS A 264 18.45 -2.41 15.85
CA LYS A 264 19.39 -3.03 14.91
C LYS A 264 19.09 -4.51 14.70
N THR A 265 18.80 -5.24 15.78
CA THR A 265 18.35 -6.64 15.72
C THR A 265 17.08 -6.77 14.87
N PHE A 266 16.07 -5.92 15.11
CA PHE A 266 14.85 -5.89 14.32
C PHE A 266 15.11 -5.65 12.82
N CYS A 267 16.00 -4.70 12.49
CA CYS A 267 16.39 -4.44 11.11
C CYS A 267 17.08 -5.63 10.43
N LYS A 268 17.89 -6.41 11.17
CA LYS A 268 18.49 -7.64 10.63
C LYS A 268 17.41 -8.65 10.26
N THR A 269 16.44 -8.86 11.16
CA THR A 269 15.30 -9.76 10.92
C THR A 269 14.52 -9.30 9.69
N ALA A 270 14.19 -8.02 9.58
CA ALA A 270 13.47 -7.47 8.43
C ALA A 270 14.21 -7.66 7.10
N LEU A 271 15.55 -7.61 7.11
CA LEU A 271 16.34 -7.82 5.89
C LEU A 271 16.42 -9.28 5.45
N ALA A 272 16.26 -10.23 6.37
CA ALA A 272 16.18 -11.65 6.02
C ALA A 272 14.86 -12.01 5.33
N HIS A 273 13.82 -11.17 5.48
CA HIS A 273 12.46 -11.38 4.96
C HIS A 273 11.99 -10.17 4.11
N PRO A 274 12.62 -9.90 2.95
CA PRO A 274 12.38 -8.67 2.18
C PRO A 274 10.97 -8.56 1.58
N ASP A 275 10.27 -9.67 1.46
CA ASP A 275 8.90 -9.81 0.93
C ASP A 275 7.82 -9.62 2.01
N LYS A 276 8.20 -9.52 3.28
CA LYS A 276 7.29 -9.31 4.41
C LYS A 276 7.38 -7.88 4.93
N LEU A 277 6.30 -7.42 5.56
CA LEU A 277 6.22 -6.12 6.22
C LEU A 277 6.56 -6.28 7.70
N PHE A 278 7.25 -5.27 8.24
CA PHE A 278 7.76 -5.23 9.60
C PHE A 278 7.39 -3.89 10.22
N VAL A 279 6.86 -3.90 11.44
CA VAL A 279 6.47 -2.67 12.15
C VAL A 279 7.19 -2.55 13.49
N PHE A 280 7.84 -1.40 13.71
CA PHE A 280 8.53 -1.09 14.94
C PHE A 280 7.82 0.05 15.68
N ILE A 281 7.25 -0.24 16.84
CA ILE A 281 6.49 0.72 17.66
C ILE A 281 7.42 1.37 18.67
N ILE A 282 7.46 2.70 18.67
CA ILE A 282 8.16 3.50 19.69
C ILE A 282 7.12 4.26 20.50
N ASP A 283 6.84 3.77 21.71
CA ASP A 283 5.96 4.47 22.64
C ASP A 283 6.73 5.58 23.38
N GLU A 284 6.03 6.63 23.77
CA GLU A 284 6.59 7.78 24.49
C GLU A 284 7.82 8.41 23.81
N ILE A 285 7.85 8.45 22.46
CA ILE A 285 8.98 8.94 21.66
C ILE A 285 9.49 10.33 22.11
N ASN A 286 8.58 11.18 22.60
CA ASN A 286 8.88 12.54 23.07
C ASN A 286 9.63 12.58 24.42
N ARG A 287 9.77 11.46 25.15
CA ARG A 287 10.50 11.38 26.43
C ARG A 287 12.00 11.08 26.26
N GLY A 288 12.42 10.68 25.07
CA GLY A 288 13.82 10.42 24.73
C GLY A 288 14.43 11.53 23.88
N ASP A 289 15.74 11.68 23.93
CA ASP A 289 16.47 12.50 22.96
C ASP A 289 16.63 11.70 21.66
N ILE A 290 15.74 11.94 20.70
CA ILE A 290 15.66 11.18 19.43
C ILE A 290 17.00 11.21 18.68
N ASN A 291 17.68 12.36 18.66
CA ASN A 291 18.96 12.49 17.96
C ASN A 291 20.04 11.64 18.64
N LYS A 292 20.07 11.64 19.98
CA LYS A 292 21.00 10.81 20.75
C LYS A 292 20.69 9.32 20.63
N ILE A 293 19.41 8.94 20.61
CA ILE A 293 18.98 7.53 20.59
C ILE A 293 19.20 6.89 19.21
N PHE A 294 18.78 7.57 18.14
CA PHE A 294 18.94 7.05 16.77
C PHE A 294 20.38 7.22 16.25
N GLY A 295 21.11 8.22 16.74
CA GLY A 295 22.45 8.54 16.26
C GLY A 295 22.45 8.76 14.75
N GLU A 296 23.33 8.05 14.05
CA GLU A 296 23.46 8.16 12.60
C GLU A 296 22.22 7.59 11.87
N LEU A 297 21.50 6.64 12.46
CA LEU A 297 20.32 6.01 11.84
C LEU A 297 19.14 6.96 11.65
N PHE A 298 19.14 8.13 12.31
CA PHE A 298 18.09 9.13 12.13
C PHE A 298 17.98 9.61 10.68
N TYR A 299 19.07 9.52 9.91
CA TYR A 299 19.01 9.81 8.47
C TYR A 299 18.38 8.66 7.66
N ALA A 300 18.59 7.41 8.07
CA ALA A 300 18.17 6.22 7.32
C ALA A 300 16.66 5.94 7.45
N ILE A 301 15.99 6.43 8.49
CA ILE A 301 14.54 6.21 8.70
C ILE A 301 13.66 6.87 7.65
N ASP A 302 14.14 7.94 7.00
CA ASP A 302 13.45 8.62 5.91
C ASP A 302 13.29 7.67 4.70
N PRO A 303 12.07 7.55 4.11
CA PRO A 303 11.79 6.65 2.99
C PRO A 303 12.76 6.78 1.81
N SER A 304 13.22 8.00 1.52
CA SER A 304 14.10 8.29 0.38
C SER A 304 15.52 7.74 0.57
N TYR A 305 15.93 7.53 1.82
CA TYR A 305 17.24 7.01 2.20
C TYR A 305 17.22 5.52 2.58
N ARG A 306 16.05 4.87 2.69
CA ARG A 306 16.01 3.41 2.91
C ARG A 306 16.67 2.60 1.78
N GLY A 307 17.19 1.43 2.12
CA GLY A 307 17.93 0.55 1.22
C GLY A 307 19.39 0.98 1.02
N THR A 308 19.92 0.78 -0.19
CA THR A 308 21.36 0.94 -0.44
C THR A 308 21.85 2.39 -0.41
N LYS A 309 20.96 3.37 -0.57
CA LYS A 309 21.30 4.79 -0.66
C LYS A 309 21.63 5.42 0.70
N GLY A 310 20.88 5.11 1.74
CA GLY A 310 21.13 5.55 3.13
C GLY A 310 21.76 4.45 3.97
N ARG A 311 22.77 3.78 3.41
CA ARG A 311 23.63 2.89 4.18
C ARG A 311 24.48 3.71 5.14
N ILE A 312 24.54 3.28 6.39
CA ILE A 312 25.22 4.02 7.44
C ILE A 312 26.15 3.09 8.21
N ARG A 313 27.42 3.51 8.35
CA ARG A 313 28.37 2.84 9.24
C ARG A 313 28.14 3.37 10.65
N THR A 314 27.92 2.47 11.58
CA THR A 314 27.73 2.81 12.99
C THR A 314 29.04 2.94 13.74
N GLN A 315 28.99 3.51 14.95
CA GLN A 315 30.16 3.70 15.81
C GLN A 315 31.01 2.42 15.99
N TYR A 316 30.40 1.24 16.12
CA TYR A 316 31.11 -0.02 16.35
C TYR A 316 31.20 -0.90 15.09
N GLN A 317 31.11 -0.32 13.89
CA GLN A 317 31.16 -1.05 12.61
C GLN A 317 32.39 -1.97 12.49
N ASN A 318 33.54 -1.55 13.00
CA ASN A 318 34.78 -2.34 12.94
C ASN A 318 34.75 -3.60 13.82
N LEU A 319 33.79 -3.70 14.74
CA LEU A 319 33.58 -4.86 15.62
C LEU A 319 32.43 -5.76 15.14
N VAL A 320 31.87 -5.48 13.96
CA VAL A 320 30.85 -6.32 13.32
C VAL A 320 31.54 -7.52 12.67
N PRO A 321 31.14 -8.77 12.99
CA PRO A 321 31.72 -9.98 12.38
C PRO A 321 31.57 -9.99 10.85
N ALA A 322 32.52 -10.58 10.13
CA ALA A 322 32.55 -10.58 8.66
C ALA A 322 31.36 -11.33 8.02
N ASP A 323 30.76 -12.27 8.74
CA ASP A 323 29.59 -13.05 8.35
C ASP A 323 28.25 -12.35 8.69
N ASP A 324 28.29 -11.18 9.33
CA ASP A 324 27.11 -10.40 9.66
C ASP A 324 26.50 -9.70 8.44
N ALA A 325 25.16 -9.64 8.38
CA ALA A 325 24.43 -8.96 7.30
C ALA A 325 24.81 -7.47 7.11
N PHE A 326 25.42 -6.84 8.12
CA PHE A 326 25.88 -5.46 8.09
C PHE A 326 27.40 -5.28 7.99
N ALA A 327 28.19 -6.35 7.87
CA ALA A 327 29.65 -6.31 7.91
C ALA A 327 30.28 -5.39 6.85
N ASP A 328 29.91 -5.60 5.58
CA ASP A 328 30.53 -4.91 4.44
C ASP A 328 29.94 -3.53 4.14
N MET A 329 28.72 -3.26 4.60
CA MET A 329 27.88 -2.22 4.01
C MET A 329 27.21 -1.27 5.02
N GLY A 330 27.39 -1.48 6.32
CA GLY A 330 26.68 -0.72 7.35
C GLY A 330 25.21 -1.09 7.46
N ILE A 331 24.50 -0.49 8.42
CA ILE A 331 23.07 -0.70 8.60
C ILE A 331 22.31 -0.06 7.42
N LYS A 332 21.35 -0.82 6.88
CA LYS A 332 20.36 -0.35 5.92
C LYS A 332 18.98 -0.74 6.42
N LEU A 333 18.02 0.16 6.31
CA LEU A 333 16.61 -0.20 6.52
C LEU A 333 16.04 -0.82 5.26
N SER A 334 15.17 -1.82 5.41
CA SER A 334 14.44 -2.38 4.27
C SER A 334 13.59 -1.29 3.60
N LYS A 335 13.36 -1.42 2.29
CA LYS A 335 12.45 -0.51 1.56
C LYS A 335 10.97 -0.87 1.77
N SER A 336 10.70 -2.12 2.15
CA SER A 336 9.37 -2.66 2.37
C SER A 336 8.91 -2.50 3.82
N ALA A 337 9.80 -2.72 4.79
CA ALA A 337 9.59 -2.37 6.19
C ALA A 337 9.48 -0.86 6.40
#